data_AF-A0A7X4B500-F1
#
_entry.id   AF-A0A7X4B500-F1
#
_cell.length_a   1.000
_cell.length_b   1.000
_cell.length_c   1.000
_cell.angle_alpha   90.00
_cell.angle_beta   90.00
_cell.angle_gamma   90.00
#
_symmetry.space_group_name_H-M   'P 1'
#
loop_
_entity.id
_entity.type
_entity.pdbx_description
1 polymer ?
#
loop_
_entity_poly.entity_id
_entity_poly.type
_entity_poly.pdbx_seq_one_letter_code
_entity_poly.pdbx_strand_id
1 'polypeptide(L)'
;MKINIKIYIGLVILILILSVIFFFLLMQQKQNYQNLESEFESLQQRVAALEILPQTGQDDEKTNLATQPANASTKLIDFDFDKLKLELKESNQRWLWNWTNFFGVMFAVFGLALWFVVKSLIADRVEERLNGFKEAVEQVTKVKDELGMFKKEHAASVLERNLNITYNGSYAESINVLSKEVLLDVYKDRTRRFAIRDKAAEVLAHKNYSPMVSPILEYLNDVVDSDLDLDPEWETPKDIEHYLFRHIRFVEEICNDEAHEGLKQFLNRLISKEPKQKMLLLTPTVYSLAKVCVKLNMKDSTFILKSAVSHLQHPDHNLSALAEYFSELDAPEGIKEILTNGLTDGMPEVETRCLLLLSERYPDFVEKWETDKETDNIESEESNEPKPTE
;
A
#
# COMPACT_ATOMS: atom_id res chain seq x y z
N MET A 1 -20.36 54.13 -57.08
CA MET A 1 -20.58 52.80 -56.47
C MET A 1 -21.67 52.94 -55.41
N LYS A 2 -22.93 52.59 -55.71
CA LYS A 2 -24.04 52.69 -54.73
C LYS A 2 -23.96 51.48 -53.81
N ILE A 3 -23.49 51.66 -52.58
CA ILE A 3 -23.56 50.62 -51.56
C ILE A 3 -25.04 50.30 -51.33
N ASN A 4 -25.42 49.05 -51.53
CA ASN A 4 -26.79 48.61 -51.44
C ASN A 4 -27.22 48.70 -49.97
N ILE A 5 -28.11 49.65 -49.64
CA ILE A 5 -28.55 49.95 -48.28
C ILE A 5 -29.06 48.69 -47.55
N LYS A 6 -29.62 47.72 -48.28
CA LYS A 6 -30.03 46.42 -47.74
C LYS A 6 -28.86 45.58 -47.19
N ILE A 7 -27.69 45.66 -47.83
CA ILE A 7 -26.46 44.99 -47.37
C ILE A 7 -25.95 45.67 -46.10
N TYR A 8 -25.98 47.00 -46.04
CA TYR A 8 -25.55 47.76 -44.87
C TYR A 8 -26.44 47.49 -43.65
N ILE A 9 -27.76 47.49 -43.83
CA ILE A 9 -28.73 47.17 -42.77
C ILE A 9 -28.53 45.72 -42.28
N GLY A 10 -28.32 44.76 -43.20
CA GLY A 10 -28.02 43.38 -42.84
C GLY A 10 -26.74 43.23 -42.02
N LEU A 11 -25.70 44.01 -42.34
CA LEU A 11 -24.40 43.99 -41.65
C LEU A 11 -24.48 44.59 -40.24
N VAL A 12 -25.25 45.68 -40.06
CA VAL A 12 -25.49 46.29 -38.74
C VAL A 12 -26.29 45.35 -37.83
N ILE A 13 -27.30 44.67 -38.36
CA ILE A 13 -28.09 43.69 -37.60
C ILE A 13 -27.22 42.48 -37.21
N LEU A 14 -26.36 42.00 -38.11
CA LEU A 14 -25.43 40.91 -37.82
C LEU A 14 -24.44 41.28 -36.71
N ILE A 15 -23.87 42.49 -36.75
CA ILE A 15 -22.97 42.99 -35.70
C ILE A 15 -23.69 43.09 -34.35
N LEU A 16 -24.92 43.57 -34.33
CA LEU A 16 -25.73 43.63 -33.10
C LEU A 16 -26.01 42.24 -32.53
N ILE A 17 -26.40 41.27 -33.36
CA ILE A 17 -26.65 39.88 -32.92
C ILE A 17 -25.36 39.25 -32.38
N LEU A 18 -24.23 39.42 -33.07
CA LEU A 18 -22.93 38.91 -32.61
C LEU A 18 -22.49 39.57 -31.29
N SER A 19 -22.76 40.87 -31.12
CA SER A 19 -22.45 41.58 -29.87
C SER A 19 -23.29 41.10 -28.68
N VAL A 20 -24.56 40.75 -28.91
CA VAL A 20 -25.46 40.21 -27.87
C VAL A 20 -25.04 38.78 -27.50
N ILE A 21 -24.72 37.94 -28.49
CA ILE A 21 -24.20 36.58 -28.24
C ILE A 21 -22.87 36.64 -27.48
N PHE A 22 -21.97 37.55 -27.88
CA PHE A 22 -20.70 37.78 -27.19
C PHE A 22 -20.90 38.23 -25.74
N PHE A 23 -21.84 39.15 -25.50
CA PHE A 23 -22.18 39.60 -24.15
C PHE A 23 -22.78 38.48 -23.30
N PHE A 24 -23.64 37.63 -23.86
CA PHE A 24 -24.20 36.48 -23.17
C PHE A 24 -23.14 35.43 -22.82
N LEU A 25 -22.20 35.14 -23.72
CA LEU A 25 -21.09 34.23 -23.46
C LEU A 25 -20.16 34.77 -22.36
N LEU A 26 -19.88 36.09 -22.36
CA LEU A 26 -19.10 36.74 -21.30
C LEU A 26 -19.83 36.73 -19.94
N MET A 27 -21.15 36.93 -19.93
CA MET A 27 -21.97 36.86 -18.72
C MET A 27 -22.02 35.44 -18.15
N GLN A 28 -22.18 34.42 -19.00
CA GLN A 28 -22.18 33.02 -18.58
C GLN A 28 -20.82 32.58 -18.05
N GLN A 29 -19.73 33.08 -18.65
CA GLN A 29 -18.38 32.87 -18.14
C GLN A 29 -18.19 33.55 -16.78
N LYS A 30 -18.62 34.82 -16.62
CA LYS A 30 -18.52 35.53 -15.34
C LYS A 30 -19.25 34.78 -14.22
N GLN A 31 -20.42 34.21 -14.52
CA GLN A 31 -21.20 33.48 -13.52
C GLN A 31 -20.55 32.16 -13.08
N ASN A 32 -19.97 31.39 -14.00
CA ASN A 32 -19.22 30.17 -13.66
C ASN A 32 -17.94 30.48 -12.86
N TYR A 33 -17.23 31.57 -13.19
CA TYR A 33 -16.05 31.99 -12.45
C TYR A 33 -16.39 32.56 -11.07
N GLN A 34 -17.49 33.31 -10.92
CA GLN A 34 -17.92 33.82 -9.62
C GLN A 34 -18.29 32.69 -8.64
N ASN A 35 -18.91 31.62 -9.13
CA ASN A 35 -19.14 30.43 -8.30
C ASN A 35 -17.81 29.79 -7.87
N LEU A 36 -16.86 29.66 -8.80
CA LEU A 36 -15.53 29.07 -8.53
C LEU A 36 -14.67 29.94 -7.59
N GLU A 37 -14.72 31.26 -7.75
CA GLU A 37 -14.05 32.24 -6.91
C GLU A 37 -14.64 32.23 -5.49
N SER A 38 -15.95 32.06 -5.35
CA SER A 38 -16.59 31.89 -4.04
C SER A 38 -16.19 30.58 -3.35
N GLU A 39 -16.06 29.48 -4.11
CA GLU A 39 -15.57 28.21 -3.57
C GLU A 39 -14.10 28.32 -3.17
N PHE A 40 -13.30 29.04 -3.97
CA PHE A 40 -11.89 29.29 -3.70
C PHE A 40 -11.66 30.21 -2.48
N GLU A 41 -12.40 31.31 -2.35
CA GLU A 41 -12.37 32.15 -1.15
C GLU A 41 -12.82 31.36 0.09
N SER A 42 -13.81 30.48 -0.05
CA SER A 42 -14.22 29.59 1.04
C SER A 42 -13.13 28.59 1.43
N LEU A 43 -12.35 28.11 0.47
CA LEU A 43 -11.19 27.24 0.66
C LEU A 43 -10.03 28.00 1.31
N GLN A 44 -9.69 29.20 0.84
CA GLN A 44 -8.67 30.06 1.44
C GLN A 44 -9.03 30.45 2.88
N GLN A 45 -10.29 30.75 3.16
CA GLN A 45 -10.74 30.99 4.54
C GLN A 45 -10.64 29.74 5.42
N ARG A 46 -10.90 28.55 4.87
CA ARG A 46 -10.74 27.27 5.60
C ARG A 46 -9.28 26.91 5.84
N VAL A 47 -8.40 27.20 4.89
CA VAL A 47 -6.93 27.00 5.01
C VAL A 47 -6.32 28.02 5.98
N ALA A 48 -6.72 29.29 5.90
CA ALA A 48 -6.31 30.30 6.87
C ALA A 48 -6.78 29.95 8.29
N ALA A 49 -7.97 29.36 8.45
CA ALA A 49 -8.42 28.83 9.74
C ALA A 49 -7.58 27.64 10.25
N LEU A 50 -6.89 26.91 9.37
CA LEU A 50 -5.93 25.86 9.72
C LEU A 50 -4.53 26.44 10.03
N GLU A 51 -4.09 27.50 9.36
CA GLU A 51 -2.83 28.22 9.66
C GLU A 51 -2.88 29.03 10.97
N ILE A 52 -4.07 29.43 11.43
CA ILE A 52 -4.27 30.19 12.69
C ILE A 52 -4.24 29.27 13.94
N LEU A 53 -4.18 27.94 13.80
CA LEU A 53 -3.91 27.03 14.92
C LEU A 53 -2.41 27.12 15.29
N PRO A 54 -2.02 27.91 16.31
CA PRO A 54 -0.64 28.32 16.42
C PRO A 54 0.22 27.22 17.01
N GLN A 55 1.52 27.41 16.77
CA GLN A 55 2.67 26.89 17.50
C GLN A 55 2.66 27.23 19.01
N THR A 56 1.54 27.11 19.71
CA THR A 56 1.48 27.24 21.18
C THR A 56 1.80 25.88 21.81
N GLY A 57 3.09 25.66 22.02
CA GLY A 57 3.51 24.90 23.19
C GLY A 57 3.16 25.68 24.47
N GLN A 58 2.84 24.90 25.50
CA GLN A 58 2.67 25.24 26.91
C GLN A 58 1.27 25.68 27.40
N ASP A 59 0.79 24.78 28.26
CA ASP A 59 -0.11 24.92 29.41
C ASP A 59 -1.63 25.01 29.23
N ASP A 60 -2.26 23.95 29.77
CA ASP A 60 -3.49 23.90 30.55
C ASP A 60 -4.79 24.48 29.95
N GLU A 61 -5.51 23.66 29.18
CA GLU A 61 -6.86 23.22 29.60
C GLU A 61 -7.38 22.05 28.74
N LYS A 62 -7.77 20.98 29.44
CA LYS A 62 -8.32 19.75 28.88
C LYS A 62 -9.73 19.96 28.31
N THR A 63 -10.04 19.17 27.29
CA THR A 63 -11.36 18.63 26.89
C THR A 63 -12.28 19.33 25.87
N ASN A 64 -12.02 20.53 25.35
CA ASN A 64 -12.90 21.11 24.30
C ASN A 64 -12.24 21.43 22.94
N LEU A 65 -10.94 21.15 22.76
CA LEU A 65 -10.20 21.48 21.53
C LEU A 65 -10.04 20.31 20.53
N ALA A 66 -10.55 19.11 20.83
CA ALA A 66 -10.47 17.97 19.90
C ALA A 66 -11.62 17.90 18.88
N THR A 67 -12.73 18.62 19.11
CA THR A 67 -13.94 18.55 18.27
C THR A 67 -14.01 19.63 17.17
N GLN A 68 -13.30 20.75 17.32
CA GLN A 68 -13.17 21.76 16.26
C GLN A 68 -12.25 21.36 15.09
N PRO A 69 -11.05 20.77 15.30
CA PRO A 69 -10.26 20.28 14.17
C PRO A 69 -10.93 19.10 13.48
N ALA A 70 -11.73 18.29 14.18
CA ALA A 70 -12.53 17.22 13.57
C ALA A 70 -13.59 17.78 12.62
N ASN A 71 -14.43 18.76 13.02
CA ASN A 71 -15.47 19.27 12.12
C ASN A 71 -14.94 20.09 10.92
N ALA A 72 -13.82 20.79 11.07
CA ALA A 72 -13.16 21.50 9.96
C ALA A 72 -12.43 20.51 9.02
N SER A 73 -11.78 19.48 9.58
CA SER A 73 -11.16 18.42 8.79
C SER A 73 -12.19 17.53 8.09
N THR A 74 -13.31 17.13 8.71
CA THR A 74 -14.34 16.29 8.06
C THR A 74 -14.92 16.95 6.81
N LYS A 75 -15.11 18.29 6.82
CA LYS A 75 -15.56 19.03 5.63
C LYS A 75 -14.48 19.29 4.56
N LEU A 76 -13.20 19.13 4.91
CA LEU A 76 -12.08 19.14 3.95
C LEU A 76 -11.74 17.72 3.45
N ILE A 77 -12.00 16.70 4.28
CA ILE A 77 -11.79 15.27 4.00
C ILE A 77 -12.76 14.78 2.92
N ASP A 78 -14.00 15.30 2.92
CA ASP A 78 -15.02 14.99 1.90
C ASP A 78 -14.88 15.85 0.63
N PHE A 79 -13.91 16.77 0.56
CA PHE A 79 -13.71 17.62 -0.61
C PHE A 79 -12.85 16.87 -1.65
N ASP A 80 -13.48 16.48 -2.76
CA ASP A 80 -12.83 15.78 -3.86
C ASP A 80 -11.98 16.75 -4.69
N PHE A 81 -10.76 17.01 -4.21
CA PHE A 81 -9.78 17.87 -4.87
C PHE A 81 -9.41 17.39 -6.27
N ASP A 82 -9.46 16.07 -6.50
CA ASP A 82 -9.14 15.49 -7.82
C ASP A 82 -10.29 15.76 -8.80
N LYS A 83 -11.55 15.73 -8.34
CA LYS A 83 -12.70 16.23 -9.09
C LYS A 83 -12.63 17.73 -9.35
N LEU A 84 -12.27 18.56 -8.36
CA LEU A 84 -12.11 20.00 -8.59
C LEU A 84 -11.03 20.27 -9.66
N LYS A 85 -9.88 19.59 -9.57
CA LYS A 85 -8.79 19.68 -10.55
C LYS A 85 -9.22 19.22 -11.94
N LEU A 86 -10.04 18.17 -12.02
CA LEU A 86 -10.60 17.66 -13.27
C LEU A 86 -11.61 18.65 -13.88
N GLU A 87 -12.56 19.15 -13.09
CA GLU A 87 -13.55 20.14 -13.54
C GLU A 87 -12.89 21.43 -14.01
N LEU A 88 -11.82 21.86 -13.31
CA LEU A 88 -10.96 22.98 -13.70
C LEU A 88 -10.28 22.74 -15.06
N LYS A 89 -9.73 21.54 -15.29
CA LYS A 89 -9.07 21.17 -16.55
C LYS A 89 -10.07 21.06 -17.70
N GLU A 90 -11.24 20.47 -17.47
CA GLU A 90 -12.30 20.35 -18.46
C GLU A 90 -12.91 21.70 -18.83
N SER A 91 -13.14 22.59 -17.86
CA SER A 91 -13.62 23.94 -18.09
C SER A 91 -12.67 24.73 -19.01
N ASN A 92 -11.36 24.61 -18.78
CA ASN A 92 -10.33 25.23 -19.63
C ASN A 92 -10.33 24.66 -21.06
N GLN A 93 -10.46 23.34 -21.21
CA GLN A 93 -10.53 22.71 -22.54
C GLN A 93 -11.80 23.11 -23.30
N ARG A 94 -12.97 23.14 -22.65
CA ARG A 94 -14.23 23.60 -23.28
C ARG A 94 -14.15 25.07 -23.66
N TRP A 95 -13.52 25.90 -22.83
CA TRP A 95 -13.30 27.31 -23.10
C TRP A 95 -12.42 27.51 -24.36
N LEU A 96 -11.28 26.83 -24.44
CA LEU A 96 -10.41 26.85 -25.64
C LEU A 96 -11.17 26.39 -26.90
N TRP A 97 -11.94 25.32 -26.81
CA TRP A 97 -12.72 24.78 -27.93
C TRP A 97 -13.81 25.74 -28.41
N ASN A 98 -14.55 26.34 -27.48
CA ASN A 98 -15.62 27.30 -27.80
C ASN A 98 -15.07 28.57 -28.48
N TRP A 99 -13.91 29.07 -28.05
CA TRP A 99 -13.26 30.19 -28.71
C TRP A 99 -12.71 29.85 -30.08
N THR A 100 -12.12 28.65 -30.23
CA THR A 100 -11.60 28.18 -31.53
C THR A 100 -12.73 28.07 -32.56
N ASN A 101 -13.90 27.57 -32.16
CA ASN A 101 -15.08 27.50 -33.03
C ASN A 101 -15.69 28.88 -33.31
N PHE A 102 -15.83 29.73 -32.29
CA PHE A 102 -16.41 31.07 -32.45
C PHE A 102 -15.59 31.93 -33.42
N PHE A 103 -14.26 31.88 -33.33
CA PHE A 103 -13.39 32.61 -34.24
C PHE A 103 -13.24 31.95 -35.60
N GLY A 104 -13.28 30.61 -35.70
CA GLY A 104 -13.26 29.90 -36.97
C GLY A 104 -14.39 30.33 -37.91
N VAL A 105 -15.55 30.69 -37.36
CA VAL A 105 -16.71 31.22 -38.12
C VAL A 105 -16.55 32.71 -38.48
N MET A 106 -15.95 33.51 -37.60
CA MET A 106 -15.74 34.96 -37.82
C MET A 106 -14.59 35.28 -38.79
N PHE A 107 -13.66 34.34 -39.00
CA PHE A 107 -12.54 34.48 -39.92
C PHE A 107 -12.94 34.65 -41.39
N ALA A 108 -14.11 34.15 -41.79
CA ALA A 108 -14.52 34.09 -43.18
C ALA A 108 -14.85 35.45 -43.82
N VAL A 109 -14.99 36.55 -43.05
CA VAL A 109 -15.50 37.83 -43.58
C VAL A 109 -14.61 39.06 -43.26
N PHE A 110 -13.86 39.11 -42.16
CA PHE A 110 -13.05 40.30 -41.78
C PHE A 110 -11.70 40.00 -41.08
N GLY A 111 -11.20 38.77 -41.17
CA GLY A 111 -10.44 38.12 -40.09
C GLY A 111 -8.90 38.17 -40.06
N LEU A 112 -8.21 39.27 -40.35
CA LEU A 112 -6.75 39.34 -40.05
C LEU A 112 -6.36 40.48 -39.10
N ALA A 113 -6.79 41.71 -39.36
CA ALA A 113 -6.46 42.83 -38.47
C ALA A 113 -7.24 42.77 -37.14
N LEU A 114 -8.54 42.47 -37.20
CA LEU A 114 -9.35 42.25 -35.99
C LEU A 114 -8.88 41.00 -35.24
N TRP A 115 -8.42 39.97 -35.95
CA TRP A 115 -7.82 38.78 -35.35
C TRP A 115 -6.55 39.09 -34.59
N PHE A 116 -5.63 39.91 -35.10
CA PHE A 116 -4.42 40.27 -34.35
C PHE A 116 -4.71 41.14 -33.12
N VAL A 117 -5.66 42.09 -33.21
CA VAL A 117 -6.05 42.93 -32.07
C VAL A 117 -6.81 42.14 -31.01
N VAL A 118 -7.75 41.29 -31.43
CA VAL A 118 -8.51 40.41 -30.53
C VAL A 118 -7.60 39.31 -29.98
N LYS A 119 -6.70 38.72 -30.78
CA LYS A 119 -5.70 37.75 -30.32
C LYS A 119 -4.72 38.39 -29.33
N SER A 120 -4.31 39.65 -29.50
CA SER A 120 -3.48 40.34 -28.51
C SER A 120 -4.25 40.63 -27.22
N LEU A 121 -5.46 41.20 -27.30
CA LEU A 121 -6.29 41.48 -26.12
C LEU A 121 -6.78 40.23 -25.39
N ILE A 122 -6.99 39.13 -26.12
CA ILE A 122 -7.34 37.82 -25.56
C ILE A 122 -6.08 37.12 -25.07
N ALA A 123 -4.96 37.15 -25.78
CA ALA A 123 -3.72 36.52 -25.30
C ALA A 123 -3.31 37.08 -23.94
N ASP A 124 -3.31 38.41 -23.77
CA ASP A 124 -2.93 39.02 -22.49
C ASP A 124 -3.90 38.62 -21.36
N ARG A 125 -5.22 38.66 -21.62
CA ARG A 125 -6.23 38.26 -20.62
C ARG A 125 -6.29 36.76 -20.36
N VAL A 126 -5.90 35.94 -21.33
CA VAL A 126 -5.90 34.48 -21.24
C VAL A 126 -4.64 33.98 -20.60
N GLU A 127 -3.51 34.64 -20.85
CA GLU A 127 -2.24 34.40 -20.18
C GLU A 127 -2.33 34.82 -18.71
N GLU A 128 -2.91 35.98 -18.40
CA GLU A 128 -3.19 36.40 -17.01
C GLU A 128 -4.13 35.42 -16.30
N ARG A 129 -5.19 34.94 -16.98
CA ARG A 129 -6.11 33.94 -16.42
C ARG A 129 -5.53 32.53 -16.32
N LEU A 130 -4.65 32.13 -17.25
CA LEU A 130 -3.90 30.87 -17.21
C LEU A 130 -2.85 30.89 -16.08
N ASN A 131 -2.23 32.04 -15.85
CA ASN A 131 -1.32 32.22 -14.73
C ASN A 131 -2.07 32.15 -13.39
N GLY A 132 -3.20 32.84 -13.25
CA GLY A 132 -4.07 32.70 -12.07
C GLY A 132 -4.61 31.27 -11.87
N PHE A 133 -4.89 30.55 -12.97
CA PHE A 133 -5.27 29.13 -12.92
C PHE A 133 -4.12 28.23 -12.45
N LYS A 134 -2.91 28.45 -12.98
CA LYS A 134 -1.72 27.70 -12.60
C LYS A 134 -1.41 27.91 -11.12
N GLU A 135 -1.49 29.16 -10.66
CA GLU A 135 -1.34 29.52 -9.25
C GLU A 135 -2.41 28.87 -8.37
N ALA A 136 -3.68 28.83 -8.80
CA ALA A 136 -4.75 28.16 -8.05
C ALA A 136 -4.54 26.64 -7.94
N VAL A 137 -4.12 25.98 -9.03
CA VAL A 137 -3.80 24.54 -9.00
C VAL A 137 -2.58 24.26 -8.12
N GLU A 138 -1.58 25.15 -8.15
CA GLU A 138 -0.39 25.05 -7.29
C GLU A 138 -0.77 25.22 -5.81
N GLN A 139 -1.62 26.19 -5.47
CA GLN A 139 -2.13 26.38 -4.11
C GLN A 139 -2.96 25.19 -3.62
N VAL A 140 -3.86 24.66 -4.46
CA VAL A 140 -4.65 23.46 -4.13
C VAL A 140 -3.76 22.25 -3.89
N THR A 141 -2.71 22.09 -4.71
CA THR A 141 -1.74 21.00 -4.55
C THR A 141 -0.98 21.16 -3.23
N LYS A 142 -0.48 22.37 -2.93
CA LYS A 142 0.20 22.67 -1.67
C LYS A 142 -0.66 22.36 -0.45
N VAL A 143 -1.94 22.75 -0.47
CA VAL A 143 -2.90 22.47 0.62
C VAL A 143 -3.18 20.96 0.74
N LYS A 144 -3.30 20.25 -0.39
CA LYS A 144 -3.47 18.78 -0.39
C LYS A 144 -2.25 18.10 0.25
N ASP A 145 -1.05 18.56 -0.08
CA ASP A 145 0.19 18.03 0.47
C ASP A 145 0.31 18.33 1.98
N GLU A 146 0.01 19.56 2.41
CA GLU A 146 -0.03 19.95 3.83
C GLU A 146 -1.05 19.16 4.63
N LEU A 147 -2.27 18.94 4.09
CA LEU A 147 -3.28 18.10 4.71
C LEU A 147 -2.84 16.64 4.81
N GLY A 148 -2.17 16.12 3.77
CA GLY A 148 -1.59 14.78 3.76
C GLY A 148 -0.55 14.62 4.86
N MET A 149 0.36 15.59 4.99
CA MET A 149 1.35 15.61 6.09
C MET A 149 0.67 15.66 7.46
N PHE A 150 -0.31 16.53 7.66
CA PHE A 150 -1.03 16.63 8.94
C PHE A 150 -1.73 15.32 9.32
N LYS A 151 -2.40 14.66 8.36
CA LYS A 151 -3.04 13.36 8.59
C LYS A 151 -2.02 12.30 9.00
N LYS A 152 -0.86 12.28 8.34
CA LYS A 152 0.23 11.35 8.67
C LYS A 152 0.82 11.62 10.07
N GLU A 153 1.05 12.88 10.42
CA GLU A 153 1.51 13.28 11.76
C GLU A 153 0.50 12.90 12.85
N HIS A 154 -0.78 13.16 12.60
CA HIS A 154 -1.84 12.80 13.53
C HIS A 154 -1.89 11.28 13.74
N ALA A 155 -1.87 10.50 12.66
CA ALA A 155 -1.86 9.05 12.73
C ALA A 155 -0.62 8.52 13.48
N ALA A 156 0.57 9.05 13.19
CA ALA A 156 1.80 8.69 13.89
C ALA A 156 1.68 8.96 15.40
N SER A 157 1.15 10.11 15.81
CA SER A 157 0.94 10.45 17.22
C SER A 157 -0.07 9.53 17.90
N VAL A 158 -1.16 9.18 17.21
CA VAL A 158 -2.14 8.22 17.71
C VAL A 158 -1.50 6.84 17.92
N LEU A 159 -0.72 6.36 16.96
CA LEU A 159 -0.03 5.07 17.08
C LEU A 159 1.01 5.10 18.21
N GLU A 160 1.78 6.18 18.34
CA GLU A 160 2.79 6.35 19.39
C GLU A 160 2.19 6.27 20.80
N ARG A 161 1.04 6.90 21.02
CA ARG A 161 0.32 6.84 22.31
C ARG A 161 -0.19 5.44 22.66
N ASN A 162 -0.28 4.55 21.67
CA ASN A 162 -0.87 3.23 21.81
C ASN A 162 0.12 2.09 21.48
N LEU A 163 1.43 2.36 21.50
CA LEU A 163 2.46 1.35 21.20
C LEU A 163 2.35 0.11 22.09
N ASN A 164 2.04 0.31 23.38
CA ASN A 164 1.97 -0.76 24.37
C ASN A 164 0.64 -1.52 24.37
N ILE A 165 -0.34 -1.12 23.55
CA ILE A 165 -1.64 -1.78 23.49
C ILE A 165 -1.57 -2.93 22.51
N THR A 166 -1.66 -4.16 22.99
CA THR A 166 -1.76 -5.35 22.12
C THR A 166 -3.17 -5.51 21.58
N TYR A 167 -3.30 -6.00 20.34
CA TYR A 167 -4.61 -6.33 19.78
C TYR A 167 -5.24 -7.49 20.55
N ASN A 168 -6.42 -7.24 21.15
CA ASN A 168 -7.21 -8.25 21.87
C ASN A 168 -8.63 -8.35 21.31
N GLY A 169 -8.74 -8.41 19.98
CA GLY A 169 -10.01 -8.46 19.24
C GLY A 169 -10.54 -7.11 18.75
N SER A 170 -10.08 -5.98 19.33
CA SER A 170 -10.33 -4.63 18.79
C SER A 170 -9.23 -3.67 19.23
N TYR A 171 -8.99 -2.62 18.45
CA TYR A 171 -8.18 -1.48 18.88
C TYR A 171 -9.05 -0.41 19.52
N ALA A 172 -8.40 0.51 20.25
CA ALA A 172 -9.03 1.75 20.68
C ALA A 172 -9.62 2.50 19.49
N GLU A 173 -10.74 3.19 19.72
CA GLU A 173 -11.48 3.90 18.67
C GLU A 173 -10.59 4.90 17.91
N SER A 174 -9.64 5.53 18.61
CA SER A 174 -8.64 6.43 18.02
C SER A 174 -7.81 5.78 16.89
N ILE A 175 -7.52 4.48 16.97
CA ILE A 175 -6.82 3.73 15.92
C ILE A 175 -7.81 3.26 14.84
N ASN A 176 -9.03 2.86 15.25
CA ASN A 176 -10.03 2.35 14.30
C ASN A 176 -10.42 3.40 13.25
N VAL A 177 -10.54 4.67 13.66
CA VAL A 177 -10.88 5.79 12.76
C VAL A 177 -9.78 6.15 11.76
N LEU A 178 -8.54 5.69 11.94
CA LEU A 178 -7.46 5.95 10.99
C LEU A 178 -7.70 5.20 9.68
N SER A 179 -7.67 5.92 8.55
CA SER A 179 -7.77 5.34 7.22
C SER A 179 -6.58 4.42 6.90
N LYS A 180 -6.82 3.36 6.13
CA LYS A 180 -5.79 2.39 5.74
C LYS A 180 -4.68 3.04 4.91
N GLU A 181 -5.01 4.03 4.08
CA GLU A 181 -4.08 4.77 3.22
C GLU A 181 -3.06 5.55 4.07
N VAL A 182 -3.54 6.32 5.05
CA VAL A 182 -2.67 7.08 5.97
C VAL A 182 -1.80 6.14 6.81
N LEU A 183 -2.33 5.00 7.26
CA LEU A 183 -1.52 3.99 7.98
C LEU A 183 -0.42 3.42 7.08
N LEU A 184 -0.70 3.19 5.79
CA LEU A 184 0.28 2.73 4.83
C LEU A 184 1.37 3.79 4.60
N ASP A 185 0.99 5.07 4.52
CA ASP A 185 1.92 6.18 4.41
C ASP A 185 2.83 6.30 5.64
N VAL A 186 2.29 6.08 6.85
CA VAL A 186 3.08 6.02 8.08
C VAL A 186 4.06 4.84 8.03
N TYR A 187 3.63 3.65 7.61
CA TYR A 187 4.51 2.48 7.51
C TYR A 187 5.68 2.69 6.54
N LYS A 188 5.42 3.31 5.39
CA LYS A 188 6.42 3.58 4.34
C LYS A 188 7.38 4.72 4.71
N ASP A 189 7.03 5.54 5.68
CA ASP A 189 7.83 6.71 6.07
C ASP A 189 9.06 6.31 6.90
N ARG A 190 10.22 6.19 6.23
CA ARG A 190 11.50 5.83 6.84
C ARG A 190 12.01 6.88 7.85
N THR A 191 11.45 8.10 7.92
CA THR A 191 11.83 9.07 8.96
C THR A 191 11.14 8.80 10.30
N ARG A 192 10.19 7.85 10.35
CA ARG A 192 9.52 7.45 11.58
C ARG A 192 10.28 6.36 12.29
N ARG A 193 10.20 6.41 13.62
CA ARG A 193 10.67 5.36 14.52
C ARG A 193 10.09 4.00 14.12
N PHE A 194 10.90 2.95 14.25
CA PHE A 194 10.52 1.62 13.83
C PHE A 194 9.27 1.13 14.54
N ALA A 195 9.16 1.36 15.86
CA ALA A 195 8.00 0.96 16.66
C ALA A 195 6.67 1.54 16.15
N ILE A 196 6.66 2.78 15.64
CA ILE A 196 5.45 3.40 15.07
C ILE A 196 5.08 2.73 13.74
N ARG A 197 6.08 2.42 12.92
CA ARG A 197 5.89 1.73 11.63
C ARG A 197 5.41 0.29 11.85
N ASP A 198 6.01 -0.46 12.78
CA ASP A 198 5.58 -1.80 13.20
C ASP A 198 4.12 -1.77 13.68
N LYS A 199 3.74 -0.74 14.45
CA LYS A 199 2.35 -0.61 14.91
C LYS A 199 1.38 -0.30 13.78
N ALA A 200 1.75 0.58 12.84
CA ALA A 200 0.94 0.83 11.65
C ALA A 200 0.73 -0.46 10.85
N ALA A 201 1.79 -1.27 10.75
CA ALA A 201 1.79 -2.54 10.09
C ALA A 201 0.87 -3.57 10.73
N GLU A 202 0.95 -3.74 12.05
CA GLU A 202 0.05 -4.58 12.85
C GLU A 202 -1.42 -4.21 12.60
N VAL A 203 -1.74 -2.90 12.65
CA VAL A 203 -3.10 -2.42 12.45
C VAL A 203 -3.61 -2.72 11.04
N LEU A 204 -2.77 -2.54 10.02
CA LEU A 204 -3.13 -2.81 8.63
C LEU A 204 -3.33 -4.31 8.36
N ALA A 205 -2.51 -5.17 8.95
CA ALA A 205 -2.63 -6.63 8.86
C ALA A 205 -3.98 -7.10 9.43
N HIS A 206 -4.34 -6.64 10.63
CA HIS A 206 -5.65 -6.94 11.24
C HIS A 206 -6.83 -6.33 10.47
N LYS A 207 -6.63 -5.21 9.77
CA LYS A 207 -7.61 -4.64 8.84
C LYS A 207 -7.66 -5.36 7.48
N ASN A 208 -6.90 -6.44 7.31
CA ASN A 208 -6.75 -7.22 6.08
C ASN A 208 -6.55 -6.31 4.85
N TYR A 209 -5.51 -5.47 4.89
CA TYR A 209 -5.24 -4.51 3.83
C TYR A 209 -4.17 -5.01 2.85
N SER A 210 -4.61 -5.57 1.71
CA SER A 210 -3.73 -6.15 0.69
C SER A 210 -2.60 -5.24 0.20
N PRO A 211 -2.82 -3.93 -0.06
CA PRO A 211 -1.76 -3.02 -0.55
C PRO A 211 -0.53 -2.89 0.36
N MET A 212 -0.59 -3.45 1.57
CA MET A 212 0.52 -3.53 2.50
C MET A 212 1.49 -4.69 2.23
N VAL A 213 1.06 -5.75 1.54
CA VAL A 213 1.88 -6.96 1.27
C VAL A 213 3.17 -6.60 0.55
N SER A 214 3.09 -5.90 -0.59
CA SER A 214 4.27 -5.50 -1.37
C SER A 214 5.26 -4.67 -0.55
N PRO A 215 4.84 -3.62 0.18
CA PRO A 215 5.73 -2.84 1.04
C PRO A 215 6.43 -3.65 2.13
N ILE A 216 5.75 -4.64 2.75
CA ILE A 216 6.39 -5.54 3.72
C ILE A 216 7.45 -6.41 3.05
N LEU A 217 7.12 -7.02 1.92
CA LEU A 217 8.04 -7.91 1.21
C LEU A 217 9.23 -7.14 0.63
N GLU A 218 9.05 -5.89 0.19
CA GLU A 218 10.14 -4.98 -0.19
C GLU A 218 11.08 -4.72 0.98
N TYR A 219 10.53 -4.39 2.16
CA TYR A 219 11.34 -4.22 3.37
C TYR A 219 12.12 -5.49 3.73
N LEU A 220 11.47 -6.66 3.70
CA LEU A 220 12.13 -7.93 3.99
C LEU A 220 13.20 -8.28 2.96
N ASN A 221 12.97 -7.97 1.69
CA ASN A 221 13.96 -8.13 0.62
C ASN A 221 15.20 -7.26 0.85
N ASP A 222 15.03 -6.01 1.30
CA ASP A 222 16.14 -5.11 1.66
C ASP A 222 16.96 -5.69 2.84
N VAL A 223 16.27 -6.21 3.86
CA VAL A 223 16.94 -6.79 5.05
C VAL A 223 17.74 -8.05 4.69
N VAL A 224 17.16 -8.93 3.87
CA VAL A 224 17.73 -10.23 3.52
C VAL A 224 19.10 -10.13 2.85
N ASP A 225 19.35 -9.05 2.11
CA ASP A 225 20.64 -8.79 1.44
C ASP A 225 21.64 -7.99 2.29
N SER A 226 21.19 -7.45 3.43
CA SER A 226 22.00 -6.57 4.27
C SER A 226 22.94 -7.34 5.20
N ASP A 227 23.99 -6.67 5.66
CA ASP A 227 24.93 -7.18 6.67
C ASP A 227 24.37 -7.14 8.10
N LEU A 228 23.09 -6.76 8.28
CA LEU A 228 22.45 -6.54 9.58
C LEU A 228 23.17 -5.52 10.49
N ASP A 229 23.66 -4.41 9.93
CA ASP A 229 23.99 -3.19 10.72
C ASP A 229 22.74 -2.32 10.93
N LEU A 230 21.64 -2.96 11.30
CA LEU A 230 20.30 -2.40 11.10
C LEU A 230 19.78 -1.77 12.39
N ASP A 231 19.41 -0.50 12.24
CA ASP A 231 18.65 0.37 13.14
C ASP A 231 19.19 0.52 14.59
N PRO A 232 19.61 1.73 15.01
CA PRO A 232 20.03 1.98 16.39
C PRO A 232 18.95 1.70 17.44
N GLU A 233 17.68 1.50 17.04
CA GLU A 233 16.60 1.08 17.94
C GLU A 233 16.64 -0.43 18.30
N TRP A 234 17.51 -1.24 17.69
CA TRP A 234 17.57 -2.68 17.95
C TRP A 234 18.54 -3.00 19.08
N GLU A 235 18.02 -3.42 20.23
CA GLU A 235 18.82 -3.65 21.43
C GLU A 235 19.59 -4.98 21.38
N THR A 236 19.04 -6.02 20.74
CA THR A 236 19.66 -7.35 20.64
C THR A 236 19.40 -8.07 19.31
N PRO A 237 20.27 -9.02 18.90
CA PRO A 237 20.00 -9.89 17.74
C PRO A 237 18.70 -10.70 17.81
N LYS A 238 18.21 -11.01 19.02
CA LYS A 238 16.93 -11.72 19.21
C LYS A 238 15.73 -10.84 18.88
N ASP A 239 15.84 -9.54 19.11
CA ASP A 239 14.79 -8.60 18.75
C ASP A 239 14.63 -8.53 17.23
N ILE A 240 15.75 -8.59 16.49
CA ILE A 240 15.78 -8.65 15.02
C ILE A 240 14.97 -9.82 14.51
N GLU A 241 15.25 -11.03 14.99
CA GLU A 241 14.55 -12.24 14.58
C GLU A 241 13.05 -12.14 14.85
N HIS A 242 12.68 -11.69 16.06
CA HIS A 242 11.28 -11.50 16.45
C HIS A 242 10.55 -10.48 15.56
N TYR A 243 11.21 -9.37 15.22
CA TYR A 243 10.63 -8.33 14.35
C TYR A 243 10.47 -8.78 12.90
N LEU A 244 11.49 -9.45 12.35
CA LEU A 244 11.43 -9.98 10.98
C LEU A 244 10.37 -11.07 10.86
N PHE A 245 10.27 -11.95 11.86
CA PHE A 245 9.20 -12.93 11.91
C PHE A 245 7.82 -12.27 12.00
N ARG A 246 7.66 -11.24 12.82
CA ARG A 246 6.40 -10.49 12.94
C ARG A 246 5.97 -9.89 11.60
N HIS A 247 6.89 -9.36 10.80
CA HIS A 247 6.56 -8.83 9.47
C HIS A 247 6.06 -9.92 8.50
N ILE A 248 6.68 -11.11 8.51
CA ILE A 248 6.16 -12.26 7.77
C ILE A 248 4.75 -12.64 8.24
N ARG A 249 4.51 -12.63 9.56
CA ARG A 249 3.18 -12.88 10.13
C ARG A 249 2.13 -11.85 9.72
N PHE A 250 2.49 -10.59 9.53
CA PHE A 250 1.56 -9.59 9.00
C PHE A 250 1.09 -9.95 7.58
N VAL A 251 1.98 -10.45 6.72
CA VAL A 251 1.60 -10.96 5.39
C VAL A 251 0.69 -12.19 5.52
N GLU A 252 1.01 -13.12 6.43
CA GLU A 252 0.18 -14.28 6.72
C GLU A 252 -1.24 -13.90 7.20
N GLU A 253 -1.37 -12.87 8.02
CA GLU A 253 -2.65 -12.43 8.59
C GLU A 253 -3.58 -11.82 7.54
N ILE A 254 -3.04 -11.14 6.54
CA ILE A 254 -3.79 -10.62 5.39
C ILE A 254 -4.43 -11.78 4.60
N CYS A 255 -3.72 -12.91 4.45
CA CYS A 255 -4.27 -14.18 3.96
C CYS A 255 -5.15 -14.06 2.71
N ASN A 256 -4.59 -13.59 1.60
CA ASN A 256 -5.24 -13.50 0.29
C ASN A 256 -4.27 -13.88 -0.85
N ASP A 257 -4.74 -13.83 -2.09
CA ASP A 257 -3.94 -14.20 -3.28
C ASP A 257 -2.64 -13.38 -3.40
N GLU A 258 -2.65 -12.09 -3.03
CA GLU A 258 -1.46 -11.24 -3.06
C GLU A 258 -0.43 -11.68 -2.02
N ALA A 259 -0.88 -12.01 -0.81
CA ALA A 259 -0.04 -12.58 0.24
C ALA A 259 0.53 -13.95 -0.16
N HIS A 260 -0.29 -14.80 -0.77
CA HIS A 260 0.14 -16.11 -1.28
C HIS A 260 1.25 -15.97 -2.32
N GLU A 261 1.01 -15.21 -3.39
CA GLU A 261 1.99 -15.03 -4.47
C GLU A 261 3.25 -14.31 -3.98
N GLY A 262 3.09 -13.31 -3.12
CA GLY A 262 4.20 -12.59 -2.52
C GLY A 262 5.11 -13.49 -1.67
N LEU A 263 4.53 -14.28 -0.76
CA LEU A 263 5.29 -15.23 0.06
C LEU A 263 5.92 -16.34 -0.77
N LYS A 264 5.23 -16.84 -1.79
CA LYS A 264 5.75 -17.85 -2.72
C LYS A 264 6.97 -17.34 -3.48
N GLN A 265 6.91 -16.13 -4.03
CA GLN A 265 8.05 -15.49 -4.71
C GLN A 265 9.20 -15.22 -3.76
N PHE A 266 8.90 -14.76 -2.54
CA PHE A 266 9.90 -14.51 -1.52
C PHE A 266 10.61 -15.80 -1.08
N LEU A 267 9.86 -16.88 -0.83
CA LEU A 267 10.42 -18.20 -0.52
C LEU A 267 11.32 -18.70 -1.66
N ASN A 268 10.87 -18.57 -2.91
CA ASN A 268 11.66 -18.95 -4.07
C ASN A 268 13.00 -18.23 -4.13
N ARG A 269 13.01 -16.94 -3.78
CA ARG A 269 14.22 -16.14 -3.67
C ARG A 269 15.13 -16.67 -2.57
N LEU A 270 14.60 -16.92 -1.36
CA LEU A 270 15.39 -17.43 -0.23
C LEU A 270 16.07 -18.76 -0.55
N ILE A 271 15.40 -19.64 -1.29
CA ILE A 271 15.95 -20.94 -1.70
C ILE A 271 16.97 -20.79 -2.83
N SER A 272 16.67 -19.99 -3.85
CA SER A 272 17.43 -19.98 -5.11
C SER A 272 18.64 -19.04 -5.14
N LYS A 273 18.66 -17.98 -4.33
CA LYS A 273 19.67 -16.91 -4.43
C LYS A 273 20.67 -16.84 -3.27
N GLU A 274 20.55 -17.74 -2.29
CA GLU A 274 21.40 -17.80 -1.09
C GLU A 274 21.73 -16.43 -0.47
N PRO A 275 20.70 -15.67 -0.04
CA PRO A 275 20.95 -14.37 0.54
C PRO A 275 21.58 -14.46 1.93
N LYS A 276 22.25 -13.37 2.36
CA LYS A 276 23.02 -13.33 3.61
C LYS A 276 22.22 -13.75 4.82
N GLN A 277 20.98 -13.27 4.94
CA GLN A 277 20.11 -13.53 6.10
C GLN A 277 19.07 -14.62 5.85
N LYS A 278 19.33 -15.55 4.91
CA LYS A 278 18.42 -16.66 4.56
C LYS A 278 17.87 -17.37 5.78
N MET A 279 18.73 -17.68 6.76
CA MET A 279 18.35 -18.55 7.89
C MET A 279 17.35 -17.89 8.84
N LEU A 280 17.34 -16.56 8.94
CA LEU A 280 16.38 -15.83 9.80
C LEU A 280 14.96 -15.84 9.23
N LEU A 281 14.82 -15.97 7.91
CA LEU A 281 13.56 -15.74 7.22
C LEU A 281 13.01 -16.96 6.49
N LEU A 282 13.82 -17.99 6.27
CA LEU A 282 13.37 -19.20 5.57
C LEU A 282 12.26 -19.91 6.34
N THR A 283 12.54 -20.32 7.57
CA THR A 283 11.60 -21.00 8.46
C THR A 283 10.27 -20.26 8.54
N PRO A 284 10.20 -18.99 9.00
CA PRO A 284 8.92 -18.30 9.12
C PRO A 284 8.18 -18.15 7.78
N THR A 285 8.89 -17.95 6.67
CA THR A 285 8.26 -17.85 5.34
C THR A 285 7.62 -19.17 4.92
N VAL A 286 8.26 -20.31 5.18
CA VAL A 286 7.72 -21.65 4.87
C VAL A 286 6.40 -21.88 5.62
N TYR A 287 6.38 -21.63 6.92
CA TYR A 287 5.16 -21.84 7.72
C TYR A 287 4.04 -20.89 7.34
N SER A 288 4.34 -19.60 7.19
CA SER A 288 3.32 -18.62 6.82
C SER A 288 2.76 -18.91 5.43
N LEU A 289 3.59 -19.30 4.44
CA LEU A 289 3.09 -19.72 3.13
C LEU A 289 2.22 -20.98 3.22
N ALA A 290 2.67 -22.01 3.94
CA ALA A 290 1.90 -23.26 4.10
C ALA A 290 0.53 -23.02 4.74
N LYS A 291 0.47 -22.16 5.76
CA LYS A 291 -0.77 -21.79 6.43
C LYS A 291 -1.70 -20.97 5.54
N VAL A 292 -1.16 -20.03 4.75
CA VAL A 292 -1.94 -19.30 3.73
C VAL A 292 -2.48 -20.26 2.66
N CYS A 293 -1.66 -21.20 2.18
CA CYS A 293 -2.08 -22.24 1.23
C CYS A 293 -3.27 -23.05 1.76
N VAL A 294 -3.20 -23.49 3.01
CA VAL A 294 -4.29 -24.22 3.67
C VAL A 294 -5.55 -23.37 3.76
N LYS A 295 -5.45 -22.14 4.28
CA LYS A 295 -6.60 -21.24 4.45
C LYS A 295 -7.28 -20.88 3.13
N LEU A 296 -6.50 -20.73 2.06
CA LEU A 296 -7.00 -20.42 0.72
C LEU A 296 -7.30 -21.66 -0.12
N ASN A 297 -6.98 -22.86 0.39
CA ASN A 297 -7.04 -24.14 -0.35
C ASN A 297 -6.26 -24.09 -1.69
N MET A 298 -5.07 -23.49 -1.67
CA MET A 298 -4.16 -23.36 -2.82
C MET A 298 -3.03 -24.39 -2.73
N LYS A 299 -2.84 -25.17 -3.79
CA LYS A 299 -1.87 -26.29 -3.82
C LYS A 299 -0.65 -26.04 -4.71
N ASP A 300 -0.63 -24.96 -5.47
CA ASP A 300 0.42 -24.65 -6.44
C ASP A 300 1.77 -24.27 -5.79
N SER A 301 1.77 -23.96 -4.50
CA SER A 301 2.98 -23.76 -3.68
C SER A 301 3.50 -25.04 -3.02
N THR A 302 2.81 -26.18 -3.12
CA THR A 302 3.24 -27.44 -2.48
C THR A 302 4.62 -27.89 -2.92
N PHE A 303 4.95 -27.72 -4.22
CA PHE A 303 6.27 -28.05 -4.76
C PHE A 303 7.38 -27.25 -4.08
N ILE A 304 7.22 -25.93 -3.96
CA ILE A 304 8.24 -25.07 -3.37
C ILE A 304 8.35 -25.24 -1.85
N LEU A 305 7.23 -25.47 -1.18
CA LEU A 305 7.20 -25.80 0.25
C LEU A 305 7.95 -27.11 0.51
N LYS A 306 7.72 -28.14 -0.31
CA LYS A 306 8.46 -29.39 -0.24
C LYS A 306 9.96 -29.14 -0.42
N SER A 307 10.36 -28.45 -1.49
CA SER A 307 11.79 -28.15 -1.73
C SER A 307 12.43 -27.34 -0.61
N ALA A 308 11.67 -26.56 0.15
CA ALA A 308 12.19 -25.78 1.26
C ALA A 308 12.56 -26.64 2.48
N VAL A 309 11.96 -27.82 2.66
CA VAL A 309 12.14 -28.68 3.85
C VAL A 309 13.60 -29.01 4.08
N SER A 310 14.34 -29.40 3.02
CA SER A 310 15.77 -29.74 3.10
C SER A 310 16.68 -28.56 3.45
N HIS A 311 16.14 -27.34 3.46
CA HIS A 311 16.88 -26.13 3.81
C HIS A 311 16.55 -25.63 5.23
N LEU A 312 15.57 -26.22 5.91
CA LEU A 312 15.22 -25.87 7.29
C LEU A 312 16.30 -26.39 8.24
N GLN A 313 16.75 -25.54 9.18
CA GLN A 313 17.75 -25.94 10.18
C GLN A 313 17.10 -26.60 11.40
N HIS A 314 17.80 -27.58 11.97
CA HIS A 314 17.36 -28.29 13.18
C HIS A 314 17.77 -27.62 14.50
N PRO A 315 17.04 -27.90 15.59
CA PRO A 315 15.73 -28.53 15.62
C PRO A 315 14.61 -27.50 15.58
N ASP A 316 13.81 -27.52 14.51
CA ASP A 316 12.59 -26.73 14.43
C ASP A 316 11.39 -27.58 14.87
N HIS A 317 10.94 -27.35 16.10
CA HIS A 317 9.75 -27.99 16.69
C HIS A 317 8.48 -27.78 15.85
N ASN A 318 8.51 -26.87 14.88
CA ASN A 318 7.36 -26.57 14.04
C ASN A 318 7.16 -27.57 12.88
N LEU A 319 8.10 -28.49 12.60
CA LEU A 319 7.96 -29.45 11.48
C LEU A 319 6.70 -30.33 11.57
N SER A 320 6.24 -30.62 12.78
CA SER A 320 4.97 -31.30 13.01
C SER A 320 3.77 -30.53 12.43
N ALA A 321 3.74 -29.20 12.61
CA ALA A 321 2.71 -28.34 12.03
C ALA A 321 2.82 -28.27 10.50
N LEU A 322 4.05 -28.30 9.95
CA LEU A 322 4.23 -28.34 8.49
C LEU A 322 3.69 -29.66 7.90
N ALA A 323 3.90 -30.79 8.58
CA ALA A 323 3.34 -32.08 8.17
C ALA A 323 1.80 -32.06 8.16
N GLU A 324 1.17 -31.41 9.14
CA GLU A 324 -0.28 -31.20 9.18
C GLU A 324 -0.76 -30.36 7.98
N TYR A 325 -0.07 -29.27 7.65
CA TYR A 325 -0.41 -28.47 6.47
C TYR A 325 -0.29 -29.26 5.17
N PHE A 326 0.75 -30.08 5.01
CA PHE A 326 0.85 -30.97 3.85
C PHE A 326 -0.28 -32.00 3.80
N SER A 327 -0.71 -32.53 4.95
CA SER A 327 -1.86 -33.44 5.03
C SER A 327 -3.16 -32.73 4.62
N GLU A 328 -3.41 -31.52 5.12
CA GLU A 328 -4.60 -30.71 4.79
C GLU A 328 -4.64 -30.33 3.30
N LEU A 329 -3.47 -30.11 2.69
CA LEU A 329 -3.34 -29.86 1.25
C LEU A 329 -3.39 -31.13 0.39
N ASP A 330 -3.51 -32.32 0.99
CA ASP A 330 -3.41 -33.62 0.31
C ASP A 330 -2.11 -33.74 -0.50
N ALA A 331 -0.99 -33.38 0.13
CA ALA A 331 0.35 -33.31 -0.44
C ALA A 331 1.33 -34.21 0.34
N PRO A 332 1.13 -35.54 0.31
CA PRO A 332 1.90 -36.52 1.10
C PRO A 332 3.40 -36.48 0.83
N GLU A 333 3.80 -36.07 -0.37
CA GLU A 333 5.21 -35.94 -0.76
C GLU A 333 5.96 -34.91 0.09
N GLY A 334 5.27 -33.90 0.64
CA GLY A 334 5.86 -32.99 1.61
C GLY A 334 6.10 -33.65 2.97
N ILE A 335 5.22 -34.55 3.41
CA ILE A 335 5.39 -35.31 4.66
C ILE A 335 6.55 -36.31 4.53
N LYS A 336 6.64 -36.99 3.39
CA LYS A 336 7.78 -37.89 3.08
C LYS A 336 9.11 -37.14 3.04
N GLU A 337 9.11 -35.91 2.53
CA GLU A 337 10.30 -35.05 2.52
C GLU A 337 10.74 -34.68 3.95
N ILE A 338 9.79 -34.41 4.86
CA ILE A 338 10.09 -34.18 6.28
C ILE A 338 10.74 -35.42 6.89
N LEU A 339 10.18 -36.61 6.67
CA LEU A 339 10.76 -37.86 7.17
C LEU A 339 12.19 -38.04 6.64
N THR A 340 12.40 -37.86 5.34
CA THR A 340 13.67 -38.17 4.66
C THR A 340 14.78 -37.15 4.94
N ASN A 341 14.45 -35.85 4.94
CA ASN A 341 15.43 -34.76 4.93
C ASN A 341 15.21 -33.74 6.06
N GLY A 342 14.12 -33.84 6.81
CA GLY A 342 13.75 -32.90 7.87
C GLY A 342 13.86 -33.46 9.29
N LEU A 343 14.12 -34.76 9.48
CA LEU A 343 14.25 -35.35 10.81
C LEU A 343 15.70 -35.35 11.32
N THR A 344 15.82 -35.32 12.65
CA THR A 344 17.03 -35.68 13.40
C THR A 344 16.66 -36.64 14.52
N ASP A 345 17.64 -37.36 15.08
CA ASP A 345 17.44 -38.31 16.18
C ASP A 345 16.76 -37.70 17.42
N GLY A 346 16.82 -36.36 17.57
CA GLY A 346 16.16 -35.63 18.65
C GLY A 346 14.66 -35.34 18.43
N MET A 347 14.02 -35.87 17.37
CA MET A 347 12.65 -35.52 16.97
C MET A 347 11.66 -36.70 16.85
N PRO A 348 11.57 -37.62 17.83
CA PRO A 348 10.70 -38.79 17.72
C PRO A 348 9.20 -38.43 17.60
N GLU A 349 8.78 -37.30 18.15
CA GLU A 349 7.38 -36.83 18.08
C GLU A 349 6.99 -36.39 16.66
N VAL A 350 7.90 -35.72 15.94
CA VAL A 350 7.67 -35.29 14.54
C VAL A 350 7.58 -36.52 13.63
N GLU A 351 8.48 -37.48 13.82
CA GLU A 351 8.46 -38.74 13.09
C GLU A 351 7.15 -39.49 13.31
N THR A 352 6.77 -39.70 14.58
CA THR A 352 5.51 -40.37 14.94
C THR A 352 4.31 -39.69 14.28
N ARG A 353 4.26 -38.34 14.30
CA ARG A 353 3.18 -37.60 13.66
C ARG A 353 3.14 -37.82 12.15
N CYS A 354 4.29 -37.76 11.48
CA CYS A 354 4.38 -37.98 10.04
C CYS A 354 3.93 -39.39 9.64
N LEU A 355 4.37 -40.42 10.36
CA LEU A 355 3.98 -41.81 10.10
C LEU A 355 2.48 -42.02 10.33
N LEU A 356 1.90 -41.44 11.39
CA LEU A 356 0.46 -41.49 11.62
C LEU A 356 -0.33 -40.86 10.47
N LEU A 357 0.09 -39.69 9.99
CA LEU A 357 -0.58 -39.00 8.87
C LEU A 357 -0.47 -39.78 7.55
N LEU A 358 0.61 -40.53 7.34
CA LEU A 358 0.82 -41.36 6.15
C LEU A 358 0.15 -42.73 6.25
N SER A 359 -0.03 -43.29 7.44
CA SER A 359 -0.47 -44.68 7.68
C SER A 359 -1.78 -45.06 6.99
N GLU A 360 -2.74 -44.13 6.91
CA GLU A 360 -4.05 -44.40 6.31
C GLU A 360 -4.03 -44.42 4.77
N ARG A 361 -3.15 -43.62 4.15
CA ARG A 361 -3.18 -43.39 2.69
C ARG A 361 -1.95 -43.93 1.95
N TYR A 362 -0.85 -44.15 2.66
CA TYR A 362 0.45 -44.57 2.12
C TYR A 362 1.12 -45.65 3.01
N PRO A 363 0.43 -46.77 3.31
CA PRO A 363 0.93 -47.81 4.21
C PRO A 363 2.25 -48.45 3.72
N ASP A 364 2.38 -48.69 2.41
CA ASP A 364 3.59 -49.29 1.82
C ASP A 364 4.85 -48.44 2.07
N PHE A 365 4.69 -47.11 2.12
CA PHE A 365 5.80 -46.22 2.46
C PHE A 365 6.17 -46.33 3.93
N VAL A 366 5.19 -46.40 4.82
CA VAL A 366 5.40 -46.54 6.28
C VAL A 366 6.09 -47.86 6.59
N GLU A 367 5.61 -48.98 6.04
CA GLU A 367 6.23 -50.30 6.23
C GLU A 367 7.69 -50.32 5.77
N LYS A 368 7.96 -49.73 4.59
CA LYS A 368 9.32 -49.61 4.09
C LYS A 368 10.20 -48.73 4.99
N TRP A 369 9.69 -47.58 5.44
CA TRP A 369 10.41 -46.67 6.32
C TRP A 369 10.81 -47.34 7.64
N GLU A 370 9.87 -48.04 8.27
CA GLU A 370 10.11 -48.77 9.52
C GLU A 370 11.15 -49.88 9.31
N THR A 371 11.05 -50.64 8.20
CA THR A 371 12.01 -51.69 7.86
C THR A 371 13.42 -51.14 7.65
N ASP A 372 13.56 -50.09 6.82
CA ASP A 372 14.86 -49.49 6.48
C ASP A 372 15.56 -48.98 7.75
N LYS A 373 14.81 -48.38 8.69
CA LYS A 373 15.33 -47.88 9.96
C LYS A 373 15.75 -49.00 10.93
N GLU A 374 15.00 -50.11 10.96
CA GLU A 374 15.40 -51.28 11.75
C GLU A 374 16.72 -51.87 11.25
N THR A 375 16.91 -51.96 9.92
CA THR A 375 18.19 -52.41 9.33
C THR A 375 19.36 -51.47 9.65
N ASP A 376 19.18 -50.16 9.55
CA ASP A 376 20.25 -49.18 9.85
C ASP A 376 20.68 -49.22 11.33
N ASN A 377 19.75 -49.51 12.25
CA ASN A 377 20.06 -49.69 13.67
C ASN A 377 20.85 -50.99 13.93
N ILE A 378 20.55 -52.08 13.21
CA ILE A 378 21.27 -53.36 13.35
C ILE A 378 22.70 -53.24 12.81
N GLU A 379 22.90 -52.62 11.65
CA GLU A 379 24.23 -52.46 11.04
C GLU A 379 25.14 -51.52 11.86
N SER A 380 24.56 -50.49 12.49
CA SER A 380 25.30 -49.56 13.35
C SER A 380 25.68 -50.17 14.70
N GLU A 381 24.88 -51.10 15.25
CA GLU A 381 25.23 -51.89 16.44
C GLU A 381 26.35 -52.92 16.17
N GLU A 382 26.32 -53.62 15.02
CA GLU A 382 27.38 -54.58 14.63
C GLU A 382 28.73 -53.90 14.36
N SER A 383 28.74 -52.65 13.87
CA SER A 383 29.98 -51.90 13.62
C SER A 383 30.69 -51.39 14.89
N ASN A 384 29.97 -51.35 16.02
CA ASN A 384 30.47 -50.88 17.32
C ASN A 384 30.87 -52.02 18.27
N GLU A 385 30.86 -53.28 17.81
CA GLU A 385 31.45 -54.37 18.58
C GLU A 385 32.97 -54.13 18.77
N PRO A 386 33.47 -54.10 20.01
CA PRO A 386 34.88 -53.88 20.27
C PRO A 386 35.68 -55.05 19.69
N LYS A 387 36.65 -54.73 18.81
CA LYS A 387 37.63 -55.72 18.35
C LYS A 387 38.25 -56.45 19.55
N PRO A 388 38.32 -57.79 19.53
CA PRO A 388 38.97 -58.52 20.60
C PRO A 388 40.44 -58.11 20.65
N THR A 389 40.87 -57.63 21.81
CA THR A 389 42.27 -57.35 22.11
C THR A 389 43.03 -58.67 22.14
N GLU A 390 43.87 -58.93 21.14
CA GLU A 390 44.88 -60.01 21.15
C GLU A 390 46.11 -59.63 22.00
#